data_AF-A0A850CAR7-F1
#
_entry.id   AF-A0A850CAR7-F1
#
_cell.length_a   1.000
_cell.length_b   1.000
_cell.length_c   1.000
_cell.angle_alpha   90.00
_cell.angle_beta   90.00
_cell.angle_gamma   90.00
#
_symmetry.space_group_name_H-M   'P 1'
#
loop_
_entity.id
_entity.type
_entity.pdbx_description
1 polymer ?
#
loop_
_entity_poly.entity_id
_entity_poly.type
_entity_poly.pdbx_seq_one_letter_code
_entity_poly.pdbx_strand_id
1 'polypeptide(L)'
;NDDALLAKPHGVTALGERILDALETGPETLVVVSDGWDNAPAGLAAEVLRVWAVRLDPQRRTAIVHLNPVFDADGIGVRRLAPGVPTAGIRDAEDLPELVAFARFDDGRSGIAELRAAVDARVERWLAEEDA
;
A
#
# COMPACT_ATOMS: atom_id res chain seq x y z
N ASN A 1 -1.73 -19.83 -29.29
CA ASN A 1 -2.35 -18.50 -29.50
C ASN A 1 -2.08 -17.75 -28.21
N ASP A 2 -0.84 -17.30 -28.06
CA ASP A 2 -0.24 -16.81 -26.80
C ASP A 2 0.13 -15.35 -27.01
N ASP A 3 -0.89 -14.49 -26.97
CA ASP A 3 -0.69 -13.06 -26.95
C ASP A 3 -0.37 -12.64 -25.51
N ALA A 4 0.86 -12.17 -25.29
CA ALA A 4 1.38 -11.76 -23.98
C ALA A 4 0.62 -10.57 -23.36
N LEU A 5 -0.22 -9.88 -24.15
CA LEU A 5 -1.03 -8.74 -23.70
C LEU A 5 -2.47 -9.14 -23.30
N LEU A 6 -2.88 -10.39 -23.49
CA LEU A 6 -4.22 -10.85 -23.10
C LEU A 6 -4.20 -11.40 -21.67
N ALA A 7 -4.67 -10.58 -20.72
CA ALA A 7 -4.98 -11.05 -19.38
C ALA A 7 -6.23 -11.95 -19.41
N LYS A 8 -6.09 -13.20 -18.95
CA LYS A 8 -7.21 -14.12 -18.74
C LYS A 8 -7.59 -14.09 -17.26
N PRO A 9 -8.89 -14.08 -16.91
CA PRO A 9 -9.30 -14.13 -15.51
C PRO A 9 -8.85 -15.47 -14.90
N HIS A 10 -8.11 -15.40 -13.80
CA HIS A 10 -7.60 -16.56 -13.06
C HIS A 10 -8.24 -16.62 -11.68
N GLY A 11 -9.46 -17.15 -11.63
CA GLY A 11 -10.19 -17.34 -10.38
C GLY A 11 -10.45 -16.04 -9.61
N VAL A 12 -10.73 -16.18 -8.30
CA VAL A 12 -10.91 -15.05 -7.40
C VAL A 12 -9.56 -14.61 -6.83
N THR A 13 -9.38 -13.31 -6.63
CA THR A 13 -8.24 -12.77 -5.88
C THR A 13 -8.48 -13.04 -4.39
N ALA A 14 -7.92 -14.12 -3.85
CA ALA A 14 -7.98 -14.44 -2.41
C ALA A 14 -7.08 -13.48 -1.59
N LEU A 15 -7.40 -12.18 -1.60
CA LEU A 15 -6.54 -11.11 -1.11
C LEU A 15 -6.19 -11.28 0.37
N GLY A 16 -7.16 -11.68 1.20
CA GLY A 16 -6.92 -11.94 2.62
C GLY A 16 -5.91 -13.05 2.88
N GLU A 17 -5.97 -14.15 2.11
CA GLU A 17 -5.00 -15.25 2.21
C GLU A 17 -3.60 -14.80 1.77
N ARG A 18 -3.49 -14.03 0.68
CA ARG A 18 -2.21 -13.50 0.21
C ARG A 18 -1.57 -12.50 1.18
N ILE A 19 -2.39 -11.74 1.90
CA ILE A 19 -1.91 -10.88 2.98
C ILE A 19 -1.37 -11.73 4.14
N LEU A 20 -2.06 -12.80 4.52
CA LEU A 20 -1.57 -13.72 5.56
C LEU A 20 -0.24 -14.36 5.16
N ASP A 21 -0.14 -14.89 3.93
CA ASP A 21 1.10 -15.45 3.38
C ASP A 21 2.26 -14.44 3.49
N ALA A 22 2.01 -13.18 3.13
CA ALA A 22 3.02 -12.13 3.18
C ALA A 22 3.42 -11.78 4.63
N LEU A 23 2.45 -11.67 5.54
CA LEU A 23 2.70 -11.36 6.96
C LEU A 23 3.48 -12.47 7.68
N GLU A 24 3.30 -13.73 7.29
CA GLU A 24 4.04 -14.87 7.84
C GLU A 24 5.55 -14.76 7.60
N THR A 25 5.98 -14.03 6.56
CA THR A 25 7.40 -13.76 6.30
C THR A 25 8.04 -12.78 7.30
N GLY A 26 7.25 -12.14 8.17
CA GLY A 26 7.71 -11.14 9.13
C GLY A 26 8.28 -9.87 8.49
N PRO A 27 7.60 -9.25 7.51
CA PRO A 27 8.17 -8.12 6.78
C PRO A 27 8.23 -6.86 7.65
N GLU A 28 9.24 -6.04 7.42
CA GLU A 28 9.29 -4.67 7.95
C GLU A 28 8.24 -3.78 7.25
N THR A 29 7.98 -4.02 5.96
CA THR A 29 6.97 -3.32 5.17
C THR A 29 6.17 -4.28 4.30
N LEU A 30 4.85 -4.23 4.42
CA LEU A 30 3.90 -4.88 3.54
C LEU A 30 3.28 -3.84 2.60
N VAL A 31 3.52 -4.00 1.30
CA VAL A 31 2.90 -3.19 0.24
C VAL A 31 1.83 -4.02 -0.45
N VAL A 32 0.57 -3.59 -0.37
CA VAL A 32 -0.55 -4.22 -1.06
C VAL A 32 -0.92 -3.38 -2.26
N VAL A 33 -0.84 -3.93 -3.47
CA VAL A 33 -1.29 -3.27 -4.70
C VAL A 33 -2.59 -3.92 -5.17
N SER A 34 -3.71 -3.20 -5.04
CA SER A 34 -5.02 -3.73 -5.44
C SER A 34 -6.02 -2.61 -5.74
N ASP A 35 -7.13 -2.93 -6.39
CA ASP A 35 -8.26 -2.00 -6.58
C ASP A 35 -9.06 -1.72 -5.30
N GLY A 36 -8.67 -2.34 -4.17
CA GLY A 36 -9.33 -2.24 -2.88
C GLY A 36 -10.60 -3.08 -2.76
N TRP A 37 -10.86 -3.99 -3.71
CA TRP A 37 -12.04 -4.84 -3.71
C TRP A 37 -11.80 -6.10 -2.87
N ASP A 38 -12.24 -6.08 -1.61
CA ASP A 38 -12.13 -7.21 -0.68
C ASP A 38 -13.40 -8.08 -0.71
N ASN A 39 -13.46 -9.02 -1.64
CA ASN A 39 -14.68 -9.81 -1.93
C ASN A 39 -14.52 -11.34 -1.84
N ALA A 40 -13.36 -11.87 -1.49
CA ALA A 40 -13.07 -13.31 -1.54
C ALA A 40 -12.35 -13.86 -0.30
N PRO A 41 -13.10 -14.24 0.76
CA PRO A 41 -14.47 -13.83 1.04
C PRO A 41 -14.55 -12.36 1.44
N ALA A 42 -15.74 -11.77 1.32
CA ALA A 42 -15.91 -10.34 1.55
C ALA A 42 -15.50 -9.92 2.97
N GLY A 43 -14.63 -8.91 3.05
CA GLY A 43 -14.13 -8.37 4.32
C GLY A 43 -12.96 -9.14 4.95
N LEU A 44 -12.48 -10.23 4.33
CA LEU A 44 -11.38 -11.01 4.92
C LEU A 44 -10.08 -10.21 4.97
N ALA A 45 -9.71 -9.52 3.89
CA ALA A 45 -8.49 -8.72 3.87
C ALA A 45 -8.54 -7.62 4.94
N ALA A 46 -9.68 -6.92 5.04
CA ALA A 46 -9.87 -5.90 6.05
C ALA A 46 -9.78 -6.47 7.48
N GLU A 47 -10.36 -7.65 7.72
CA GLU A 47 -10.34 -8.29 9.03
C GLU A 47 -8.94 -8.79 9.42
N VAL A 48 -8.20 -9.38 8.47
CA VAL A 48 -6.80 -9.78 8.67
C VAL A 48 -5.95 -8.59 9.08
N LEU A 49 -6.04 -7.48 8.32
CA LEU A 49 -5.26 -6.27 8.59
C LEU A 49 -5.64 -5.64 9.94
N ARG A 50 -6.93 -5.63 10.28
CA ARG A 50 -7.42 -5.14 11.57
C ARG A 50 -6.91 -6.00 12.73
N VAL A 51 -7.02 -7.33 12.64
CA VAL A 51 -6.55 -8.26 13.67
C VAL A 51 -5.04 -8.16 13.82
N TRP A 52 -4.30 -8.11 12.72
CA TRP A 52 -2.85 -7.90 12.75
C TRP A 52 -2.49 -6.64 13.53
N ALA A 53 -3.00 -5.48 13.10
CA ALA A 53 -2.65 -4.19 13.70
C ALA A 53 -3.10 -4.04 15.17
N VAL A 54 -4.21 -4.68 15.57
CA VAL A 54 -4.78 -4.50 16.92
C VAL A 54 -4.32 -5.59 17.90
N ARG A 55 -4.05 -6.81 17.44
CA ARG A 55 -3.82 -7.97 18.31
C ARG A 55 -2.41 -8.55 18.18
N LEU A 56 -1.86 -8.65 16.97
CA LEU A 56 -0.60 -9.36 16.72
C LEU A 56 0.61 -8.43 16.70
N ASP A 57 0.44 -7.24 16.13
CA ASP A 57 1.47 -6.22 16.02
C ASP A 57 0.94 -4.84 16.48
N PRO A 58 0.52 -4.70 17.75
CA PRO A 58 0.05 -3.42 18.29
C PRO A 58 1.15 -2.35 18.31
N GLN A 59 2.41 -2.79 18.31
CA GLN A 59 3.56 -1.93 18.17
C GLN A 59 3.80 -1.49 16.72
N ARG A 60 3.04 -2.00 15.75
CA ARG A 60 3.16 -1.73 14.31
C ARG A 60 4.63 -1.75 13.86
N ARG A 61 5.30 -2.86 14.12
CA ARG A 61 6.66 -3.14 13.63
C ARG A 61 6.64 -3.41 12.12
N THR A 62 5.54 -3.94 11.59
CA THR A 62 5.28 -4.04 10.16
C THR A 62 4.52 -2.80 9.70
N ALA A 63 5.14 -1.98 8.86
CA ALA A 63 4.46 -0.91 8.15
C ALA A 63 3.55 -1.51 7.07
N ILE A 64 2.31 -1.07 6.97
CA ILE A 64 1.35 -1.58 5.97
C ILE A 64 0.85 -0.41 5.14
N VAL A 65 0.97 -0.53 3.82
CA VAL A 65 0.49 0.47 2.86
C VAL A 65 -0.32 -0.22 1.75
N HIS A 66 -1.41 0.41 1.37
CA HIS A 66 -2.20 0.04 0.21
C HIS A 66 -1.99 1.04 -0.92
N LEU A 67 -1.60 0.55 -2.09
CA LEU A 67 -1.51 1.33 -3.32
C LEU A 67 -2.63 0.89 -4.25
N ASN A 68 -3.46 1.84 -4.65
CA ASN A 68 -4.59 1.57 -5.52
C ASN A 68 -4.38 2.20 -6.90
N PRO A 69 -4.18 1.39 -7.97
CA PRO A 69 -4.02 1.91 -9.32
C PRO A 69 -5.35 2.37 -9.96
N VAL A 70 -6.49 2.11 -9.30
CA VAL A 70 -7.83 2.39 -9.81
C VAL A 70 -8.42 3.61 -9.13
N PHE A 71 -8.79 4.60 -9.94
CA PHE A 71 -9.54 5.75 -9.48
C PHE A 71 -11.00 5.37 -9.22
N ASP A 72 -11.47 5.58 -7.99
CA ASP A 72 -12.87 5.43 -7.58
C ASP A 72 -13.58 6.78 -7.75
N ALA A 73 -14.40 6.89 -8.79
CA ALA A 73 -15.11 8.12 -9.13
C ALA A 73 -16.17 8.50 -8.09
N ASP A 74 -16.80 7.53 -7.43
CA ASP A 74 -17.84 7.78 -6.43
C ASP A 74 -17.24 8.38 -5.15
N GLY A 75 -16.01 7.97 -4.82
CA GLY A 75 -15.26 8.46 -3.67
C GLY A 75 -14.40 9.71 -3.95
N ILE A 76 -14.32 10.17 -5.20
CA ILE A 76 -13.39 11.22 -5.67
C ILE A 76 -11.97 10.93 -5.16
N GLY A 77 -11.48 9.70 -5.39
CA GLY A 77 -10.21 9.25 -4.83
C GLY A 77 -9.92 7.81 -5.20
N VAL A 78 -9.40 7.05 -4.23
CA VAL A 78 -9.20 5.62 -4.38
C VAL A 78 -9.93 4.85 -3.30
N ARG A 79 -10.37 3.64 -3.62
CA ARG A 79 -10.98 2.75 -2.66
C ARG A 79 -9.95 2.30 -1.64
N ARG A 80 -10.27 2.49 -0.35
CA ARG A 80 -9.46 1.98 0.76
C ARG A 80 -9.70 0.49 0.93
N LEU A 81 -8.62 -0.25 1.18
CA LEU A 81 -8.69 -1.67 1.49
C LEU A 81 -9.28 -1.92 2.89
N ALA A 82 -8.91 -1.09 3.87
CA ALA A 82 -9.46 -1.13 5.23
C ALA A 82 -9.38 0.26 5.89
N PRO A 83 -10.26 0.60 6.85
CA PRO A 83 -10.29 1.93 7.48
C PRO A 83 -8.98 2.40 8.13
N GLY A 84 -8.17 1.47 8.65
CA GLY A 84 -6.91 1.77 9.34
C GLY A 84 -5.64 1.60 8.50
N VAL A 85 -5.77 1.41 7.19
CA VAL A 85 -4.63 1.15 6.29
C VAL A 85 -4.40 2.40 5.43
N PRO A 86 -3.22 3.04 5.57
CA PRO A 86 -2.79 4.11 4.66
C PRO A 86 -2.98 3.70 3.21
N THR A 87 -3.72 4.51 2.46
CA THR A 87 -4.03 4.22 1.06
C THR A 87 -3.65 5.40 0.19
N ALA A 88 -2.83 5.14 -0.84
CA ALA A 88 -2.48 6.11 -1.86
C ALA A 88 -2.88 5.60 -3.25
N GLY A 89 -3.28 6.52 -4.12
CA GLY A 89 -3.45 6.21 -5.54
C GLY A 89 -2.10 6.18 -6.24
N ILE A 90 -1.91 5.23 -7.16
CA ILE A 90 -0.71 5.15 -8.01
C ILE A 90 -1.11 5.20 -9.48
N ARG A 91 -0.30 5.86 -10.31
CA ARG A 91 -0.52 5.95 -11.77
C ARG A 91 0.63 5.32 -12.52
N ASP A 92 1.84 5.71 -12.14
CA ASP A 92 3.09 5.25 -12.71
C ASP A 92 3.81 4.37 -11.69
N ALA A 93 4.39 3.27 -12.15
CA ALA A 93 5.06 2.32 -11.25
C ALA A 93 6.34 2.90 -10.66
N GLU A 94 6.90 3.91 -11.30
CA GLU A 94 8.07 4.67 -10.91
C GLU A 94 7.83 5.45 -9.61
N ASP A 95 6.58 5.78 -9.28
CA ASP A 95 6.20 6.53 -8.07
C ASP A 95 6.10 5.64 -6.81
N LEU A 96 6.19 4.31 -6.95
CA LEU A 96 6.03 3.35 -5.84
C LEU A 96 6.94 3.66 -4.64
N PRO A 97 8.26 3.84 -4.82
CA PRO A 97 9.17 4.08 -3.71
C PRO A 97 8.79 5.33 -2.90
N GLU A 98 8.41 6.41 -3.58
CA GLU A 98 7.96 7.66 -2.98
C GLU A 98 6.65 7.48 -2.22
N LEU A 99 5.65 6.88 -2.86
CA LEU A 99 4.33 6.69 -2.26
C LEU A 99 4.40 5.80 -1.01
N VAL A 100 5.21 4.73 -1.05
CA VAL A 100 5.47 3.87 0.12
C VAL A 100 6.19 4.65 1.23
N ALA A 101 7.22 5.43 0.87
CA ALA A 101 7.95 6.25 1.83
C ALA A 101 7.07 7.33 2.47
N PHE A 102 6.08 7.86 1.76
CA PHE A 102 5.15 8.85 2.30
C PHE A 102 3.99 8.23 3.09
N ALA A 103 3.54 7.02 2.74
CA ALA A 103 2.44 6.35 3.43
C ALA A 103 2.74 6.09 4.91
N ARG A 104 4.01 5.98 5.31
CA ARG A 104 4.42 5.87 6.73
C ARG A 104 4.06 7.10 7.58
N PHE A 105 3.79 8.25 6.96
CA PHE A 105 3.39 9.47 7.68
C PHE A 105 1.88 9.52 7.94
N ASP A 106 1.08 8.70 7.26
CA ASP A 106 -0.38 8.65 7.43
C ASP A 106 -0.79 7.86 8.68
N ASP A 107 0.13 7.10 9.27
CA ASP A 107 -0.14 6.23 10.42
C ASP A 107 -0.24 6.97 11.78
N GLY A 108 0.06 8.27 11.77
CA GLY A 108 -0.02 9.19 12.92
C GLY A 108 1.18 9.14 13.89
N ARG A 109 2.22 8.36 13.60
CA ARG A 109 3.43 8.28 14.44
C ARG A 109 4.49 9.30 14.07
N SER A 110 4.48 9.68 12.81
CA SER A 110 5.49 10.57 12.28
C SER A 110 5.06 12.03 12.39
N GLY A 111 5.95 12.88 12.88
CA GLY A 111 5.68 14.31 13.07
C GLY A 111 5.88 15.12 11.79
N ILE A 112 5.34 16.34 11.76
CA ILE A 112 5.57 17.29 10.65
C ILE A 112 7.07 17.56 10.40
N ALA A 113 7.90 17.48 11.44
CA ALA A 113 9.35 17.66 11.32
C ALA A 113 10.01 16.51 10.54
N GLU A 114 9.59 15.26 10.78
CA GLU A 114 10.10 14.09 10.08
C GLU A 114 9.61 14.05 8.62
N LEU A 115 8.37 14.49 8.38
CA LEU A 115 7.85 14.67 7.03
C LEU A 115 8.69 15.69 6.26
N ARG A 116 8.96 16.85 6.87
CA ARG A 116 9.82 17.88 6.25
C ARG A 116 11.21 17.35 5.94
N ALA A 117 11.87 16.70 6.90
CA ALA A 117 13.19 16.11 6.69
C ALA A 117 13.19 15.06 5.55
N ALA A 118 12.13 14.27 5.42
CA ALA A 118 12.01 13.30 4.33
C ALA A 118 11.81 13.98 2.96
N VAL A 119 11.04 15.07 2.90
CA VAL A 119 10.88 15.90 1.68
C VAL A 119 12.21 16.57 1.32
N ASP A 120 12.88 17.20 2.28
CA ASP A 120 14.16 17.88 2.06
C ASP A 120 15.20 16.90 1.50
N ALA A 121 15.35 15.72 2.12
CA ALA A 121 16.25 14.68 1.63
C ALA A 121 15.88 14.18 0.23
N ARG A 122 14.60 14.19 -0.16
CA ARG A 122 14.17 13.82 -1.52
C ARG A 122 14.53 14.91 -2.54
N VAL A 123 14.33 16.17 -2.18
CA VAL A 123 14.71 17.32 -3.02
C VAL A 123 16.22 17.31 -3.27
N GLU A 124 17.03 17.07 -2.24
CA GLU A 124 18.49 16.95 -2.37
C GLU A 124 18.90 15.83 -3.35
N ARG A 125 18.27 14.65 -3.27
CA ARG A 125 18.54 13.56 -4.22
C ARG A 125 18.15 13.93 -5.65
N TRP A 126 17.00 14.55 -5.83
CA TRP A 126 16.50 14.96 -7.14
C TRP A 126 17.44 16.00 -7.80
N LEU A 127 17.89 17.00 -7.03
CA LEU A 127 18.87 17.98 -7.52
C LEU A 127 20.21 17.32 -7.90
N ALA A 128 20.67 16.35 -7.12
CA ALA A 128 21.90 15.61 -7.42
C ALA A 128 21.79 14.73 -8.67
N GLU A 129 20.59 14.25 -9.01
CA GLU A 129 20.32 13.48 -10.24
C GLU A 129 20.26 14.38 -11.48
N GLU A 130 19.83 15.65 -11.36
CA GLU A 130 19.85 16.62 -12.48
C GLU A 130 21.26 17.14 -12.81
N ASP A 131 22.15 17.20 -11.82
CA ASP A 131 23.54 17.67 -11.99
C ASP A 131 24.51 16.59 -12.54
N ALA A 132 24.05 15.34 -12.70
CA ALA A 132 24.83 14.17 -13.10
C ALA A 132 24.69 13.80 -14.59
#